data_AF-A0A2I4EB35-F1
#
_entry.id   AF-A0A2I4EB35-F1
#
_cell.length_a   1.000
_cell.length_b   1.000
_cell.length_c   1.000
_cell.angle_alpha   90.00
_cell.angle_beta   90.00
_cell.angle_gamma   90.00
#
_symmetry.space_group_name_H-M   'P 1'
#
loop_
_entity.id
_entity.type
_entity.pdbx_description
1 polymer ?
#
loop_
_entity_poly.entity_id
_entity_poly.type
_entity_poly.pdbx_seq_one_letter_code
_entity_poly.pdbx_strand_id
1 'polypeptide(L)'
;MRRVKVEKADVVIGFNKGEHGDGRPFDGNGGILAHSFSPTIGALHLDADDNFNHRPKIGNNESDFVWVAMHEIGHILGLTHSSEEKAIMFAYVEDGLTRRALHQDDIMGIHALYPRE
;
A
#
# COMPACT_ATOMS: atom_id res chain seq x y z
N MET A 1 4.50 -20.77 -5.37
CA MET A 1 4.34 -19.41 -5.93
C MET A 1 4.52 -19.47 -7.44
N ARG A 2 3.51 -19.09 -8.23
CA ARG A 2 3.61 -19.03 -9.69
C ARG A 2 4.12 -17.63 -10.06
N ARG A 3 5.43 -17.49 -10.31
CA ARG A 3 5.99 -16.27 -10.90
C ARG A 3 5.48 -16.18 -12.34
N VAL A 4 4.67 -15.17 -12.65
CA VAL A 4 4.47 -14.76 -14.04
C VAL A 4 5.79 -14.12 -14.48
N LYS A 5 6.34 -14.57 -15.61
CA LYS A 5 7.50 -13.92 -16.22
C LYS A 5 7.00 -12.59 -16.79
N VAL A 6 7.20 -11.51 -16.04
CA VAL A 6 6.91 -10.16 -16.51
C VAL A 6 8.14 -9.71 -17.28
N GLU A 7 8.03 -9.54 -18.60
CA GLU A 7 9.19 -9.20 -19.43
C GLU A 7 9.63 -7.73 -19.24
N LYS A 8 8.72 -6.86 -18.75
CA LYS A 8 9.00 -5.55 -18.13
C LYS A 8 7.71 -5.00 -17.52
N ALA A 9 7.74 -4.44 -16.31
CA ALA A 9 6.63 -3.69 -15.74
C ALA A 9 7.15 -2.45 -15.01
N ASP A 10 6.37 -1.37 -15.06
CA ASP A 10 6.66 -0.14 -14.33
C ASP A 10 6.32 -0.26 -12.84
N VAL A 11 5.41 -1.18 -12.48
CA VAL A 11 5.06 -1.51 -11.10
C VAL A 11 5.10 -3.01 -10.88
N VAL A 12 5.91 -3.45 -9.93
CA VAL A 12 6.01 -4.84 -9.47
C VAL A 12 5.43 -4.93 -8.07
N ILE A 13 4.43 -5.81 -7.90
CA ILE A 13 3.77 -6.05 -6.61
C ILE A 13 4.14 -7.45 -6.13
N GLY A 14 4.59 -7.56 -4.89
CA GLY A 14 5.02 -8.82 -4.29
C GLY A 14 4.63 -8.95 -2.82
N PHE A 15 4.44 -10.18 -2.38
CA PHE A 15 4.31 -10.55 -0.98
C PHE A 15 5.64 -11.14 -0.51
N ASN A 16 6.23 -10.58 0.54
CA ASN A 16 7.53 -10.98 1.07
C ASN A 16 7.47 -11.18 2.58
N LYS A 17 8.48 -11.79 3.20
CA LYS A 17 8.58 -11.99 4.66
C LYS A 17 9.96 -11.58 5.14
N GLY A 18 10.05 -10.99 6.33
CA GLY A 18 11.33 -10.67 6.98
C GLY A 18 12.31 -9.96 6.03
N GLU A 19 13.58 -10.33 6.07
CA GLU A 19 14.58 -9.87 5.10
C GLU A 19 14.30 -10.42 3.69
N HIS A 20 14.16 -9.52 2.72
CA HIS A 20 13.76 -9.88 1.35
C HIS A 20 14.57 -9.15 0.25
N GLY A 21 15.76 -8.66 0.57
CA GLY A 21 16.77 -8.25 -0.41
C GLY A 21 16.74 -6.78 -0.82
N ASP A 22 15.94 -5.95 -0.16
CA ASP A 22 15.86 -4.51 -0.35
C ASP A 22 16.39 -3.69 0.85
N GLY A 23 16.85 -4.36 1.91
CA GLY A 23 17.38 -3.73 3.13
C GLY A 23 16.29 -3.13 4.04
N ARG A 24 15.01 -3.42 3.78
CA ARG A 24 13.86 -3.03 4.61
C ARG A 24 13.10 -4.29 5.05
N PRO A 25 13.64 -5.06 6.02
CA PRO A 25 12.98 -6.29 6.45
C PRO A 25 11.61 -6.00 7.07
N PHE A 26 10.63 -6.86 6.79
CA PHE A 26 9.35 -6.85 7.49
C PHE A 26 9.48 -7.43 8.92
N ASP A 27 8.54 -7.07 9.79
CA ASP A 27 8.53 -7.38 11.22
C ASP A 27 7.61 -8.54 11.62
N GLY A 28 6.89 -9.13 10.66
CA GLY A 28 5.94 -10.22 10.90
C GLY A 28 4.52 -9.67 11.06
N ASN A 29 3.65 -10.40 11.75
CA ASN A 29 2.26 -9.97 11.84
C ASN A 29 2.07 -8.68 12.65
N GLY A 30 1.47 -7.67 12.03
CA GLY A 30 1.26 -6.31 12.54
C GLY A 30 2.50 -5.44 12.34
N GLY A 31 2.40 -4.16 12.71
CA GLY A 31 3.52 -3.23 12.51
C GLY A 31 3.60 -2.75 11.05
N ILE A 32 4.61 -3.19 10.31
CA ILE A 32 4.81 -2.76 8.92
C ILE A 32 4.02 -3.65 7.96
N LEU A 33 2.84 -3.16 7.56
CA LEU A 33 1.96 -3.90 6.63
C LEU A 33 2.53 -4.00 5.21
N ALA A 34 3.16 -2.91 4.76
CA ALA A 34 3.69 -2.79 3.41
C ALA A 34 4.72 -1.66 3.34
N HIS A 35 5.48 -1.66 2.25
CA HIS A 35 6.21 -0.47 1.81
C HIS A 35 6.33 -0.45 0.31
N SER A 36 6.59 0.74 -0.21
CA SER A 36 6.79 0.98 -1.63
C SER A 36 8.04 1.81 -1.90
N PHE A 37 8.49 1.74 -3.14
CA PHE A 37 9.60 2.53 -3.65
C PHE A 37 9.05 3.43 -4.77
N SER A 38 8.84 4.70 -4.40
CA SER A 38 8.35 5.80 -5.25
C SER A 38 9.10 5.90 -6.59
N PRO A 39 8.54 6.61 -7.59
CA PRO A 39 8.18 6.04 -8.90
C PRO A 39 9.32 5.44 -9.73
N THR A 40 10.59 5.74 -9.43
CA THR A 40 11.74 5.30 -10.22
C THR A 40 12.01 3.81 -10.11
N ILE A 41 11.69 3.18 -8.98
CA ILE A 41 11.84 1.73 -8.77
C ILE A 41 10.53 0.99 -9.06
N GLY A 42 9.39 1.56 -8.64
CA GLY A 42 8.08 1.00 -8.95
C GLY A 42 7.88 -0.38 -8.31
N ALA A 43 8.16 -0.50 -7.02
CA ALA A 43 7.97 -1.74 -6.29
C ALA A 43 7.04 -1.50 -5.09
N LEU A 44 6.14 -2.46 -4.86
CA LEU A 44 5.25 -2.54 -3.70
C LEU A 44 5.45 -3.92 -3.06
N HIS A 45 5.90 -3.91 -1.82
CA HIS A 45 6.03 -5.12 -1.02
C HIS A 45 4.96 -5.12 0.07
N LEU A 46 4.25 -6.24 0.21
CA LEU A 46 3.29 -6.51 1.29
C LEU A 46 3.90 -7.56 2.21
N ASP A 47 3.71 -7.42 3.53
CA ASP A 47 4.14 -8.45 4.46
C ASP A 47 3.24 -9.69 4.35
N ALA A 48 3.81 -10.81 3.93
CA ALA A 48 3.12 -12.08 3.81
C ALA A 48 2.87 -12.77 5.16
N ASP A 49 3.33 -12.22 6.27
CA ASP A 49 2.97 -12.64 7.62
C ASP A 49 1.69 -11.95 8.14
N ASP A 50 1.22 -10.89 7.48
CA ASP A 50 -0.02 -10.20 7.85
C ASP A 50 -1.30 -10.87 7.34
N ASN A 51 -2.34 -10.75 8.15
CA ASN A 51 -3.67 -11.28 7.85
C ASN A 51 -4.48 -10.30 6.98
N PHE A 52 -4.16 -10.24 5.70
CA PHE A 52 -4.87 -9.41 4.73
C PHE A 52 -6.24 -9.96 4.34
N ASN A 53 -7.25 -9.09 4.37
CA ASN A 53 -8.60 -9.39 3.89
C ASN A 53 -9.09 -8.31 2.91
N HIS A 54 -9.67 -8.73 1.77
CA HIS A 54 -10.17 -7.85 0.71
C HIS A 54 -11.70 -7.70 0.71
N ARG A 55 -12.41 -8.38 1.61
CA ARG A 55 -13.88 -8.32 1.70
C ARG A 55 -14.33 -6.93 2.20
N PRO A 56 -15.56 -6.49 1.88
CA PRO A 56 -16.05 -5.17 2.31
C PRO A 56 -16.12 -4.97 3.83
N LYS A 57 -16.26 -6.08 4.57
CA LYS A 57 -16.20 -6.13 6.03
C LYS A 57 -15.15 -7.15 6.43
N ILE A 58 -14.24 -6.72 7.30
CA ILE A 58 -13.17 -7.53 7.86
C ILE A 58 -13.40 -7.69 9.37
N GLY A 59 -12.72 -8.64 10.01
CA GLY A 59 -12.77 -8.91 11.43
C GLY A 59 -11.59 -8.31 12.19
N ASN A 60 -11.60 -8.43 13.51
CA ASN A 60 -10.43 -8.10 14.33
C ASN A 60 -9.23 -8.96 13.92
N ASN A 61 -8.03 -8.42 14.04
CA ASN A 61 -6.77 -9.01 13.60
C ASN A 61 -6.74 -9.25 12.07
N GLU A 62 -7.44 -8.43 11.29
CA GLU A 62 -7.38 -8.40 9.83
C GLU A 62 -7.08 -6.98 9.35
N SER A 63 -6.19 -6.88 8.36
CA SER A 63 -5.89 -5.62 7.66
C SER A 63 -6.62 -5.54 6.33
N ASP A 64 -7.18 -4.37 5.99
CA ASP A 64 -7.84 -4.16 4.71
C ASP A 64 -6.81 -4.12 3.56
N PHE A 65 -6.71 -5.22 2.82
CA PHE A 65 -5.79 -5.35 1.68
C PHE A 65 -5.96 -4.22 0.66
N VAL A 66 -7.20 -3.79 0.40
CA VAL A 66 -7.49 -2.78 -0.63
C VAL A 66 -7.02 -1.41 -0.15
N TRP A 67 -7.22 -1.08 1.13
CA TRP A 67 -6.74 0.17 1.71
C TRP A 67 -5.21 0.23 1.67
N VAL A 68 -4.52 -0.80 2.16
CA VAL A 68 -3.05 -0.86 2.17
C VAL A 68 -2.49 -0.77 0.76
N ALA A 69 -3.02 -1.53 -0.20
CA ALA A 69 -2.56 -1.45 -1.60
C ALA A 69 -2.81 -0.06 -2.21
N MET A 70 -3.95 0.58 -1.94
CA MET A 70 -4.24 1.93 -2.42
C MET A 70 -3.26 2.97 -1.84
N HIS A 71 -2.91 2.85 -0.56
CA HIS A 71 -1.92 3.69 0.12
C HIS A 71 -0.55 3.61 -0.58
N GLU A 72 -0.05 2.39 -0.76
CA GLU A 72 1.26 2.18 -1.40
C GLU A 72 1.28 2.56 -2.89
N ILE A 73 0.16 2.38 -3.60
CA ILE A 73 0.04 2.87 -4.97
C ILE A 73 0.11 4.41 -4.99
N GLY A 74 -0.46 5.10 -4.00
CA GLY A 74 -0.30 6.53 -3.84
C GLY A 74 1.18 6.94 -3.76
N HIS A 75 1.98 6.23 -2.98
CA HIS A 75 3.43 6.43 -2.91
C HIS A 75 4.17 6.14 -4.22
N ILE A 76 3.77 5.11 -4.96
CA ILE A 76 4.29 4.84 -6.31
C ILE A 76 3.99 6.01 -7.25
N LEU A 77 2.79 6.60 -7.14
CA LEU A 77 2.37 7.75 -7.93
C LEU A 77 2.96 9.09 -7.42
N GLY A 78 3.74 9.07 -6.34
CA GLY A 78 4.46 10.24 -5.83
C GLY A 78 3.76 10.99 -4.70
N LEU A 79 2.64 10.49 -4.17
CA LEU A 79 2.02 11.05 -2.97
C LEU A 79 2.86 10.72 -1.73
N THR A 80 2.93 11.66 -0.79
CA THR A 80 3.47 11.42 0.55
C THR A 80 2.34 11.20 1.55
N HIS A 81 2.68 10.86 2.79
CA HIS A 81 1.66 10.74 3.84
C HIS A 81 0.84 12.03 4.00
N SER A 82 -0.45 11.86 4.25
CA SER A 82 -1.38 12.91 4.62
C SER A 82 -1.43 13.09 6.14
N SER A 83 -1.72 14.30 6.59
CA SER A 83 -2.08 14.58 7.99
C SER A 83 -3.56 14.35 8.28
N GLU A 84 -4.38 14.12 7.25
CA GLU A 84 -5.81 13.87 7.40
C GLU A 84 -6.06 12.41 7.77
N GLU A 85 -6.50 12.15 9.00
CA GLU A 85 -6.70 10.79 9.52
C GLU A 85 -7.67 9.94 8.72
N LYS A 86 -8.52 10.55 7.88
CA LYS A 86 -9.49 9.88 7.01
C LYS A 86 -9.01 9.71 5.57
N ALA A 87 -7.84 10.22 5.23
CA ALA A 87 -7.23 10.01 3.91
C ALA A 87 -6.78 8.57 3.74
N ILE A 88 -6.69 8.14 2.48
CA ILE A 88 -6.03 6.89 2.13
C ILE A 88 -4.54 7.00 2.45
N MET A 89 -3.93 8.15 2.18
CA MET A 89 -2.51 8.42 2.45
C MET A 89 -2.19 8.71 3.93
N PHE A 90 -3.13 8.56 4.86
CA PHE A 90 -2.76 8.61 6.28
C PHE A 90 -1.84 7.44 6.64
N ALA A 91 -0.78 7.70 7.41
CA ALA A 91 0.31 6.73 7.62
C ALA A 91 -0.09 5.45 8.40
N TYR A 92 -1.28 5.42 9.00
CA TYR A 92 -1.74 4.30 9.81
C TYR A 92 -3.01 3.70 9.24
N VAL A 93 -2.99 2.37 9.12
CA VAL A 93 -4.15 1.55 8.79
C VAL A 93 -4.63 0.90 10.09
N GLU A 94 -5.92 1.02 10.36
CA GLU A 94 -6.53 0.49 11.58
C GLU A 94 -7.00 -0.95 11.36
N ASP A 95 -6.58 -1.84 12.26
CA ASP A 95 -7.02 -3.22 12.31
C ASP A 95 -8.55 -3.33 12.39
N GLY A 96 -9.13 -4.25 11.62
CA GLY A 96 -10.58 -4.49 11.64
C GLY A 96 -11.43 -3.43 10.93
N LEU A 97 -10.83 -2.37 10.40
CA LEU A 97 -11.52 -1.30 9.68
C LEU A 97 -11.24 -1.34 8.18
N THR A 98 -12.22 -0.90 7.39
CA THR A 98 -12.08 -0.74 5.95
C THR A 98 -12.19 0.72 5.54
N ARG A 99 -11.33 1.13 4.59
CA ARG A 99 -11.36 2.48 4.01
C ARG A 99 -10.94 2.43 2.55
N ARG A 100 -11.91 2.68 1.67
CA ARG A 100 -11.73 2.54 0.21
C ARG A 100 -12.28 3.73 -0.58
N ALA A 101 -12.73 4.76 0.13
CA ALA A 101 -13.15 6.02 -0.47
C ALA A 101 -12.01 7.02 -0.37
N LEU A 102 -11.68 7.67 -1.48
CA LEU A 102 -10.68 8.74 -1.51
C LEU A 102 -11.16 9.93 -0.69
N HIS A 103 -10.30 10.46 0.17
CA HIS A 103 -10.52 11.74 0.80
C HIS A 103 -10.22 12.88 -0.18
N GLN A 104 -10.75 14.08 0.11
CA GLN A 104 -10.49 15.25 -0.73
C GLN A 104 -8.99 15.58 -0.81
N ASP A 105 -8.25 15.30 0.26
CA ASP A 105 -6.78 15.47 0.31
C ASP A 105 -6.05 14.54 -0.68
N ASP A 106 -6.44 13.25 -0.74
CA ASP A 106 -5.89 12.30 -1.72
C ASP A 106 -6.13 12.78 -3.16
N ILE A 107 -7.34 13.28 -3.43
CA ILE A 107 -7.76 13.79 -4.75
C ILE A 107 -6.98 15.05 -5.14
N MET A 108 -6.82 15.99 -4.20
CA MET A 108 -6.05 17.22 -4.46
C MET A 108 -4.58 16.90 -4.69
N GLY A 109 -4.00 16.01 -3.87
CA GLY A 109 -2.61 15.58 -3.99
C GLY A 109 -2.33 14.99 -5.36
N ILE A 110 -3.17 14.06 -5.83
CA ILE A 110 -2.92 13.42 -7.13
C ILE A 110 -3.15 14.39 -8.30
N HIS A 111 -4.10 15.31 -8.20
CA HIS A 111 -4.30 16.34 -9.22
C HIS A 111 -3.18 17.38 -9.28
N ALA A 112 -2.48 17.63 -8.17
CA ALA A 112 -1.31 18.49 -8.17
C ALA A 112 -0.13 17.88 -8.94
N LEU A 113 0.01 16.54 -8.90
CA LEU A 113 1.04 15.80 -9.64
C LEU A 113 0.64 15.52 -11.10
N TYR A 114 -0.64 15.24 -11.32
CA TYR A 114 -1.23 14.89 -12.61
C TYR A 114 -2.47 15.77 -12.87
N PRO A 115 -2.27 17.01 -13.35
CA PRO A 115 -3.37 17.90 -13.67
C PRO A 115 -4.30 17.28 -14.71
N ARG A 116 -5.60 17.56 -14.58
CA ARG A 116 -6.56 17.23 -15.65
C ARG A 116 -6.26 18.13 -16.85
N GLU A 117 -6.27 17.53 -18.04
CA GLU A 117 -6.24 18.26 -19.32
C GLU A 117 -7.43 19.20 -19.47
#